data_AF-A0A7W0SYT4-F1
#
_entry.id   AF-A0A7W0SYT4-F1
#
_cell.length_a   1.000
_cell.length_b   1.000
_cell.length_c   1.000
_cell.angle_alpha   90.00
_cell.angle_beta   90.00
_cell.angle_gamma   90.00
#
_symmetry.space_group_name_H-M   'P 1'
#
loop_
_entity.id
_entity.type
_entity.pdbx_description
1 polymer ?
#
loop_
_entity_poly.entity_id
_entity_poly.type
_entity_poly.pdbx_seq_one_letter_code
_entity_poly.pdbx_strand_id
1 'polypeptide(L)'
;MARMRGLLGRSDLPQGEGILLRPAGSIHTFFMRFPIDVVFLNEEDVVVKVVHRLAPWRAAGEKGAQSVLELAAGEAESREIEVGSTLRFDPAASRTHIAFREAAQTMSEYVIVLFVISATIMAALAFMSGVVGMLIQLAADILGS
;
A
#
# COMPACT_ATOMS: atom_id res chain seq x y z
N MET A 1 0.56 -29.94 11.01
CA MET A 1 -0.82 -29.44 11.16
C MET A 1 -0.90 -28.56 12.42
N ALA A 2 -0.33 -27.35 12.37
CA ALA A 2 -0.39 -26.40 13.48
C ALA A 2 -1.30 -25.23 13.08
N ARG A 3 -2.24 -24.89 13.97
CA ARG A 3 -3.36 -23.95 13.76
C ARG A 3 -2.89 -22.58 13.21
N MET A 4 -3.18 -22.29 11.95
CA MET A 4 -3.28 -20.92 11.42
C MET A 4 -4.60 -20.25 11.83
N ARG A 5 -4.96 -20.31 13.11
CA ARG A 5 -6.16 -19.65 13.66
C ARG A 5 -5.84 -18.52 14.63
N GLY A 6 -4.63 -17.96 14.54
CA GLY A 6 -4.31 -16.70 15.18
C GLY A 6 -4.62 -15.53 14.26
N LEU A 7 -5.71 -14.81 14.54
CA LEU A 7 -5.92 -13.38 14.20
C LEU A 7 -6.59 -12.99 12.87
N LEU A 8 -6.96 -13.93 11.99
CA LEU A 8 -8.02 -13.71 10.99
C LEU A 8 -9.38 -13.62 11.70
N GLY A 9 -9.67 -12.48 12.34
CA GLY A 9 -10.89 -12.35 13.16
C GLY A 9 -11.04 -11.08 14.00
N ARG A 10 -10.06 -10.17 14.04
CA ARG A 10 -10.27 -8.85 14.67
C ARG A 10 -11.03 -7.91 13.72
N SER A 11 -12.01 -7.21 14.27
CA SER A 11 -12.92 -6.28 13.60
C SER A 11 -12.32 -4.89 13.35
N ASP A 12 -11.23 -4.58 14.04
CA ASP A 12 -10.65 -3.25 14.16
C ASP A 12 -9.21 -3.30 14.72
N LEU A 13 -8.45 -2.23 14.49
CA LEU A 13 -7.26 -1.89 15.26
C LEU A 13 -7.73 -1.10 16.49
N PRO A 14 -7.39 -1.48 17.73
CA PRO A 14 -7.80 -0.73 18.90
C PRO A 14 -7.32 0.72 18.85
N GLN A 15 -8.17 1.65 19.25
CA GLN A 15 -7.77 3.05 19.42
C GLN A 15 -6.59 3.16 20.40
N GLY A 16 -5.63 4.03 20.09
CA GLY A 16 -4.38 4.15 20.83
C GLY A 16 -3.32 3.08 20.56
N GLU A 17 -3.61 2.07 19.74
CA GLU A 17 -2.60 1.14 19.22
C GLU A 17 -2.24 1.50 17.78
N GLY A 18 -0.98 1.21 17.40
CA GLY A 18 -0.47 1.44 16.06
C GLY A 18 0.62 0.44 15.71
N ILE A 19 0.81 0.19 14.42
CA ILE A 19 1.89 -0.68 13.95
C ILE A 19 2.82 0.11 13.04
N LEU A 20 4.06 0.26 13.48
CA LEU A 20 5.13 0.85 12.70
C LEU A 20 5.85 -0.23 11.89
N LEU A 21 5.84 -0.11 10.56
CA LEU A 21 6.67 -0.89 9.66
C LEU A 21 7.95 -0.17 9.31
N ARG A 22 9.07 -0.86 9.51
CA ARG A 22 10.38 -0.47 9.04
C ARG A 22 11.16 -1.67 8.50
N PRO A 23 11.74 -1.59 7.30
CA PRO A 23 11.51 -0.57 6.26
C PRO A 23 10.19 -0.79 5.51
N ALA A 24 9.51 0.29 5.10
CA ALA A 24 8.34 0.24 4.21
C ALA A 24 8.09 1.58 3.51
N GLY A 25 7.98 1.58 2.18
CA GLY A 25 7.58 2.76 1.37
C GLY A 25 6.17 2.64 0.76
N SER A 26 5.53 1.48 0.91
CA SER A 26 4.19 1.19 0.44
C SER A 26 3.52 0.12 1.30
N ILE A 27 2.19 0.16 1.35
CA ILE A 27 1.37 -0.87 1.97
C ILE A 27 0.17 -1.21 1.09
N HIS A 28 -0.42 -2.36 1.36
CA HIS A 28 -1.74 -2.71 0.89
C HIS A 28 -2.60 -3.22 2.04
N THR A 29 -3.91 -3.07 1.89
CA THR A 29 -4.93 -3.54 2.82
C THR A 29 -5.62 -4.81 2.31
N PHE A 30 -5.04 -5.52 1.32
CA PHE A 30 -5.51 -6.86 0.96
C PHE A 30 -5.51 -7.76 2.22
N PHE A 31 -6.57 -8.54 2.41
CA PHE A 31 -6.86 -9.36 3.62
C PHE A 31 -7.31 -8.62 4.88
N MET A 32 -7.33 -7.28 4.89
CA MET A 32 -7.98 -6.52 5.97
C MET A 32 -9.49 -6.46 5.78
N ARG A 33 -10.24 -6.39 6.89
CA ARG A 33 -11.70 -6.32 6.88
C ARG A 33 -12.25 -4.94 7.26
N PHE A 34 -11.39 -4.02 7.67
CA PHE A 34 -11.74 -2.70 8.18
C PHE A 34 -10.77 -1.64 7.63
N PRO A 35 -11.19 -0.36 7.55
CA PRO A 35 -10.32 0.74 7.13
C PRO A 35 -9.31 1.10 8.22
N ILE A 36 -8.15 1.62 7.81
CA ILE A 36 -7.10 2.12 8.73
C ILE A 36 -6.60 3.48 8.28
N ASP A 37 -6.00 4.24 9.19
CA ASP A 37 -5.20 5.40 8.84
C ASP A 37 -3.76 4.95 8.58
N VAL A 38 -3.12 5.56 7.58
CA VAL A 38 -1.79 5.19 7.12
C VAL A 38 -0.93 6.44 7.06
N VAL A 39 0.16 6.44 7.80
CA VAL A 39 1.09 7.57 7.90
C VAL A 39 2.44 7.14 7.36
N PHE A 40 2.87 7.77 6.27
CA PHE A 40 4.17 7.53 5.65
C PHE A 40 5.19 8.50 6.23
N LEU A 41 6.36 7.99 6.60
CA LEU A 41 7.43 8.72 7.28
C LEU A 41 8.74 8.62 6.50
N ASN A 42 9.53 9.68 6.48
CA ASN A 42 10.89 9.68 5.93
C ASN A 42 11.92 9.07 6.93
N GLU A 43 13.21 9.20 6.63
CA GLU A 43 14.34 8.73 7.47
C GLU A 43 14.40 9.40 8.85
N GLU A 44 13.86 10.60 8.97
CA GLU A 44 13.90 11.44 10.17
C GLU A 44 12.58 11.39 10.96
N ASP A 45 11.72 10.41 10.67
CA ASP A 45 10.39 10.25 11.28
C ASP A 45 9.46 11.46 11.07
N VAL A 46 9.65 12.17 9.96
CA VAL A 46 8.76 13.25 9.49
C VAL A 46 7.71 12.67 8.57
N VAL A 47 6.45 13.06 8.81
CA VAL A 47 5.30 12.65 8.00
C VAL A 47 5.39 13.26 6.60
N VAL A 48 5.47 12.41 5.59
CA VAL A 48 5.50 12.80 4.17
C VAL A 48 4.14 12.61 3.50
N LYS A 49 3.27 11.77 4.05
CA LYS A 49 1.89 11.55 3.59
C LYS A 49 1.03 10.95 4.68
N VAL A 50 -0.23 11.37 4.73
CA VAL A 50 -1.28 10.71 5.51
C VAL A 50 -2.38 10.26 4.55
N VAL A 51 -2.80 9.01 4.69
CA VAL A 51 -3.97 8.46 4.01
C VAL A 51 -4.99 8.07 5.07
N HIS A 52 -6.00 8.90 5.23
CA HIS A 52 -7.08 8.64 6.17
C HIS A 52 -8.00 7.54 5.65
N ARG A 53 -8.41 6.65 6.57
CA ARG A 53 -9.45 5.63 6.37
C ARG A 53 -9.26 4.83 5.08
N LEU A 54 -8.03 4.41 4.80
CA LEU A 54 -7.70 3.56 3.65
C LEU A 54 -8.55 2.29 3.71
N ALA A 55 -9.46 2.17 2.75
CA ALA A 55 -10.41 1.06 2.70
C ALA A 55 -9.69 -0.29 2.47
N PRO A 56 -10.32 -1.41 2.88
CA PRO A 56 -9.89 -2.75 2.49
C PRO A 56 -9.69 -2.90 0.99
N TRP A 57 -8.79 -3.80 0.59
CA TRP A 57 -8.50 -4.09 -0.84
C TRP A 57 -8.00 -2.87 -1.62
N ARG A 58 -7.19 -2.05 -0.97
CA ARG A 58 -6.51 -0.89 -1.58
C ARG A 58 -5.01 -0.98 -1.32
N ALA A 59 -4.26 -0.19 -2.07
CA ALA A 59 -2.85 0.00 -1.86
C ALA A 59 -2.55 1.51 -1.80
N ALA A 60 -1.56 1.86 -1.00
CA ALA A 60 -1.05 3.22 -0.89
C ALA A 60 0.48 3.15 -0.78
N GLY A 61 1.15 4.09 -1.41
CA GLY A 61 2.59 4.26 -1.30
C GLY A 61 2.98 5.72 -1.44
N GLU A 62 4.18 6.03 -1.00
CA GLU A 62 4.76 7.36 -1.15
C GLU A 62 6.25 7.25 -1.47
N LYS A 63 6.71 8.05 -2.44
CA LYS A 63 8.13 8.05 -2.80
C LYS A 63 8.90 8.82 -1.71
N GLY A 64 9.99 8.23 -1.22
CA GLY A 64 10.78 8.81 -0.13
C GLY A 64 10.27 8.47 1.28
N ALA A 65 9.19 7.69 1.39
CA ALA A 65 8.82 7.06 2.64
C ALA A 65 9.77 5.88 2.92
N GLN A 66 10.31 5.84 4.13
CA GLN A 66 11.13 4.73 4.64
C GLN A 66 10.39 3.89 5.66
N SER A 67 9.32 4.45 6.24
CA SER A 67 8.49 3.72 7.19
C SER A 67 7.02 4.08 7.06
N VAL A 68 6.17 3.15 7.48
CA VAL A 68 4.72 3.33 7.47
C VAL A 68 4.17 3.00 8.85
N LEU A 69 3.47 3.95 9.45
CA LEU A 69 2.71 3.79 10.67
C LEU A 69 1.24 3.55 10.33
N GLU A 70 0.70 2.40 10.73
CA GLU A 70 -0.72 2.08 10.64
C GLU A 70 -1.41 2.40 11.97
N LEU A 71 -2.54 3.09 11.89
CA LEU A 71 -3.37 3.46 13.03
C LEU A 71 -4.83 3.07 12.78
N ALA A 72 -5.65 3.06 13.83
CA ALA A 72 -7.08 2.86 13.67
C ALA A 72 -7.66 3.99 12.79
N ALA A 73 -8.71 3.69 12.03
CA ALA A 73 -9.35 4.68 11.17
C ALA A 73 -9.83 5.91 11.97
N GLY A 74 -9.41 7.11 11.56
CA GLY A 74 -9.70 8.38 12.23
C GLY A 74 -8.73 8.76 13.35
N GLU A 75 -7.77 7.91 13.72
CA GLU A 75 -6.78 8.25 14.74
C GLU A 75 -5.84 9.36 14.29
N ALA A 76 -5.42 9.38 13.02
CA ALA A 76 -4.50 10.39 12.54
C ALA A 76 -5.12 11.80 12.65
N GLU A 77 -6.41 11.92 12.35
CA GLU A 77 -7.17 13.16 12.53
C GLU A 77 -7.32 13.51 14.02
N SER A 78 -7.70 12.54 14.86
CA SER A 78 -7.88 12.76 16.31
C SER A 78 -6.60 13.21 17.03
N ARG A 79 -5.44 12.89 16.45
CA ARG A 79 -4.11 13.22 16.98
C ARG A 79 -3.45 14.38 16.26
N GLU A 80 -4.15 15.02 15.31
CA GLU A 80 -3.63 16.14 14.51
C GLU A 80 -2.31 15.77 13.80
N ILE A 81 -2.22 14.53 13.31
CA ILE A 81 -1.07 14.06 12.54
C ILE A 81 -1.23 14.57 11.11
N GLU A 82 -0.36 15.49 10.74
CA GLU A 82 -0.36 16.13 9.43
C GLU A 82 0.98 15.95 8.72
N VAL A 83 1.00 16.26 7.42
CA VAL A 83 2.25 16.27 6.66
C VAL A 83 3.18 17.34 7.23
N GLY A 84 4.44 16.96 7.46
CA GLY A 84 5.44 17.80 8.12
C GLY A 84 5.53 17.61 9.63
N SER A 85 4.57 16.92 10.27
CA SER A 85 4.68 16.56 11.69
C SER A 85 5.86 15.62 11.91
N THR A 86 6.63 15.83 12.99
CA THR A 86 7.66 14.88 13.43
C THR A 86 7.08 13.95 14.49
N LEU A 87 7.16 12.65 14.27
CA LEU A 87 6.72 11.65 15.25
C LEU A 87 7.90 11.20 16.11
N ARG A 88 7.64 10.97 17.40
CA ARG A 88 8.61 10.39 18.33
C ARG A 88 8.10 9.04 18.79
N PHE A 89 8.94 8.02 18.64
CA PHE A 89 8.65 6.67 19.08
C PHE A 89 9.43 6.37 20.36
N ASP A 90 8.73 5.94 21.41
CA ASP A 90 9.38 5.42 22.61
C ASP A 90 9.81 3.96 22.35
N PRO A 91 11.12 3.64 22.41
CA PRO A 91 11.61 2.28 22.25
C PRO A 91 11.00 1.29 23.24
N ALA A 92 10.64 1.74 24.44
CA ALA A 92 10.06 0.89 25.49
C ALA A 92 8.59 0.53 25.24
N ALA A 93 7.87 1.34 24.45
CA ALA A 93 6.47 1.09 24.08
C ALA A 93 6.32 0.18 22.85
N SER A 94 7.42 -0.15 22.18
CA SER A 94 7.43 -0.95 20.95
C SER A 94 7.29 -2.44 21.26
N ARG A 95 6.08 -2.90 21.63
CA ARG A 95 5.78 -4.34 21.66
C ARG A 95 5.58 -4.83 20.24
N THR A 96 6.65 -5.39 19.73
CA THR A 96 6.83 -6.09 18.47
C THR A 96 5.70 -7.12 18.17
N HIS A 97 4.60 -6.68 17.57
CA HIS A 97 3.60 -7.56 16.94
C HIS A 97 4.07 -7.98 15.53
N ILE A 98 5.28 -8.55 15.45
CA ILE A 98 5.92 -8.99 14.18
C ILE A 98 5.10 -10.08 13.47
N ALA A 99 4.45 -10.96 14.24
CA ALA A 99 3.75 -12.13 13.67
C ALA A 99 2.53 -11.78 12.79
N PHE A 100 1.90 -10.62 12.96
CA PHE A 100 0.74 -10.21 12.14
C PHE A 100 1.16 -9.81 10.73
N ARG A 101 2.38 -9.29 10.55
CA ARG A 101 2.79 -8.61 9.33
C ARG A 101 3.83 -9.35 8.50
N GLU A 102 4.62 -10.25 9.08
CA GLU A 102 5.56 -11.06 8.28
C GLU A 102 4.82 -11.89 7.20
N ALA A 103 3.72 -12.55 7.57
CA ALA A 103 2.91 -13.30 6.60
C ALA A 103 2.23 -12.40 5.55
N ALA A 104 1.87 -11.16 5.91
CA ALA A 104 1.24 -10.21 5.01
C ALA A 104 2.26 -9.49 4.10
N GLN A 105 3.47 -9.20 4.59
CA GLN A 105 4.55 -8.55 3.84
C GLN A 105 5.17 -9.49 2.79
N THR A 106 5.36 -10.78 3.09
CA THR A 106 5.84 -11.74 2.07
C THR A 106 4.82 -11.92 0.93
N MET A 107 3.52 -11.83 1.22
CA MET A 107 2.47 -11.82 0.19
C MET A 107 2.35 -10.45 -0.53
N SER A 108 2.70 -9.36 0.14
CA SER A 108 2.74 -7.98 -0.41
C SER A 108 3.71 -7.81 -1.55
N GLU A 109 4.96 -8.25 -1.35
CA GLU A 109 5.99 -8.12 -2.38
C GLU A 109 5.58 -8.86 -3.66
N TYR A 110 5.01 -10.07 -3.53
CA TYR A 110 4.58 -10.86 -4.68
C TYR A 110 3.38 -10.25 -5.42
N VAL A 111 2.43 -9.65 -4.68
CA VAL A 111 1.25 -9.00 -5.27
C VAL A 111 1.59 -7.67 -5.92
N ILE A 112 2.49 -6.87 -5.33
CA ILE A 112 2.98 -5.62 -5.95
C ILE A 112 3.73 -5.95 -7.24
N VAL A 113 4.60 -6.95 -7.21
CA VAL A 113 5.30 -7.43 -8.41
C VAL A 113 4.29 -7.89 -9.46
N LEU A 114 3.27 -8.67 -9.09
CA LEU A 114 2.23 -9.12 -10.01
C LEU A 114 1.41 -7.97 -10.59
N PHE A 115 1.06 -6.96 -9.79
CA PHE A 115 0.30 -5.79 -10.23
C PHE A 115 1.11 -4.96 -11.22
N VAL A 116 2.38 -4.66 -10.92
CA VAL A 116 3.29 -3.91 -11.80
C VAL A 116 3.51 -4.65 -13.11
N ILE A 117 3.72 -5.97 -13.05
CA ILE A 117 3.84 -6.82 -14.25
C ILE A 117 2.55 -6.78 -15.06
N SER A 118 1.37 -6.93 -14.43
CA SER A 118 0.09 -6.92 -15.13
C SER A 118 -0.20 -5.57 -15.80
N ALA A 119 0.09 -4.45 -15.11
CA ALA A 119 -0.09 -3.11 -15.65
C ALA A 119 0.84 -2.85 -16.84
N THR A 120 2.07 -3.35 -16.77
CA THR A 120 3.05 -3.25 -17.86
C THR A 120 2.59 -4.04 -19.10
N ILE A 121 2.07 -5.26 -18.89
CA ILE A 121 1.51 -6.09 -19.97
C ILE A 121 0.29 -5.41 -20.61
N MET A 122 -0.63 -4.89 -19.80
CA MET A 122 -1.81 -4.18 -20.30
C MET A 122 -1.44 -2.95 -21.13
N ALA A 123 -0.44 -2.17 -20.69
CA ALA A 123 0.06 -1.03 -21.45
C ALA A 123 0.70 -1.45 -22.78
N ALA A 124 1.49 -2.54 -22.78
CA ALA A 124 2.09 -3.08 -24.00
C ALA A 124 1.04 -3.58 -25.00
N LEU A 125 -0.01 -4.28 -24.52
CA LEU A 125 -1.11 -4.75 -25.36
C LEU A 125 -1.90 -3.58 -25.96
N ALA A 126 -2.20 -2.56 -25.15
CA ALA A 126 -2.87 -1.35 -25.64
C ALA A 126 -2.03 -0.64 -26.73
N PHE A 127 -0.72 -0.51 -26.51
CA PHE A 127 0.20 0.07 -27.49
C PHE A 127 0.24 -0.74 -28.80
N MET A 128 0.38 -2.07 -28.70
CA MET A 128 0.39 -2.96 -29.87
C MET A 128 -0.92 -2.88 -30.65
N SER A 129 -2.07 -2.84 -29.96
CA SER A 129 -3.37 -2.68 -30.61
C SER A 129 -3.49 -1.35 -31.38
N GLY A 130 -2.93 -0.26 -30.83
CA GLY A 130 -2.88 1.04 -31.50
C GLY A 130 -1.98 1.05 -32.73
N VAL A 131 -0.79 0.44 -32.64
CA VAL A 131 0.14 0.33 -33.79
C VAL A 131 -0.46 -0.52 -34.91
N VAL A 132 -1.07 -1.66 -34.58
CA VAL A 132 -1.74 -2.52 -35.57
C VAL A 132 -2.88 -1.76 -36.25
N GLY A 133 -3.71 -1.04 -35.48
CA GLY A 133 -4.77 -0.20 -36.04
C GLY A 133 -4.25 0.86 -37.03
N MET A 134 -3.15 1.54 -36.66
CA MET A 134 -2.51 2.54 -37.52
C MET A 134 -1.94 1.94 -38.81
N LEU A 135 -1.32 0.77 -38.74
CA LEU A 135 -0.79 0.08 -39.93
C LEU A 135 -1.90 -0.41 -40.86
N ILE A 136 -3.02 -0.90 -40.31
CA ILE A 136 -4.21 -1.28 -41.09
C ILE A 136 -4.77 -0.06 -41.81
N GLN A 137 -4.90 1.08 -41.13
CA GLN A 137 -5.38 2.31 -41.75
C GLN A 137 -4.46 2.79 -42.86
N LEU A 138 -3.14 2.80 -42.62
CA LEU A 138 -2.15 3.19 -43.62
C LEU A 138 -2.18 2.26 -44.84
N ALA A 139 -2.32 0.94 -44.63
CA ALA A 139 -2.44 -0.03 -45.72
C ALA A 139 -3.74 0.19 -46.52
N ALA A 140 -4.86 0.48 -45.84
CA ALA A 140 -6.12 0.81 -46.50
C ALA A 140 -6.03 2.10 -47.33
N ASP A 141 -5.33 3.12 -46.82
CA ASP A 141 -5.12 4.39 -47.53
C ASP A 141 -4.23 4.21 -48.78
N ILE A 142 -3.21 3.34 -48.72
CA ILE A 142 -2.31 3.02 -49.86
C ILE A 142 -3.01 2.16 -50.91
N LEU A 143 -3.86 1.21 -50.52
CA LEU A 143 -4.57 0.32 -51.43
C LEU A 143 -5.84 0.95 -52.02
N GLY A 144 -6.38 1.99 -51.39
CA GLY A 144 -7.55 2.74 -51.83
C GLY A 144 -7.26 3.91 -52.78
N SER A 145 -5.98 4.21 -53.06
CA SER A 145 -5.51 5.24 -54.01
C SER A 145 -4.97 4.63 -55.30
#